data_AF-A0A544VYH0-F1
#
_entry.id   AF-A0A544VYH0-F1
#
_cell.length_a   1.000
_cell.length_b   1.000
_cell.length_c   1.000
_cell.angle_alpha   90.00
_cell.angle_beta   90.00
_cell.angle_gamma   90.00
#
_symmetry.space_group_name_H-M   'P 1'
#
loop_
_entity.id
_entity.type
_entity.pdbx_description
1 polymer ?
#
loop_
_entity_poly.entity_id
_entity_poly.type
_entity_poly.pdbx_seq_one_letter_code
_entity_poly.pdbx_strand_id
1 'polypeptide(L)'
;MLIDETVRCIREEGFSAASARHIIERAGVSWGVIQHHFGDRDGLLTAVIEDAVDSLVVSLEVLSDPAAVVGTEELVRATWDAFANPKAMAGLEILIATKELRKGFGGKHIERLGAALAGVTQRLDTGADGGHAVALGMLLWTTPVAMMIAEMFATLPIDAKDAQAAVAGLIDAHR
;
A
#
# COMPACT_ATOMS: atom_id res chain seq x y z
N MET A 1 -7.02 -16.49 4.22
CA MET A 1 -7.46 -17.41 5.30
C MET A 1 -6.59 -17.43 6.57
N LEU A 2 -5.31 -17.02 6.56
CA LEU A 2 -4.57 -16.66 7.80
C LEU A 2 -3.95 -15.27 7.67
N ILE A 3 -3.44 -14.95 6.48
CA ILE A 3 -3.05 -13.60 6.06
C ILE A 3 -4.21 -12.62 6.26
N ASP A 4 -5.37 -12.88 5.65
CA ASP A 4 -6.54 -11.98 5.79
C ASP A 4 -7.03 -11.84 7.24
N GLU A 5 -6.94 -12.91 8.05
CA GLU A 5 -7.32 -12.82 9.47
C GLU A 5 -6.30 -12.00 10.27
N THR A 6 -5.01 -12.13 9.95
CA THR A 6 -3.97 -11.30 10.54
C THR A 6 -4.17 -9.83 10.17
N VAL A 7 -4.52 -9.54 8.91
CA VAL A 7 -4.89 -8.19 8.46
C VAL A 7 -6.09 -7.68 9.26
N ARG A 8 -7.17 -8.45 9.39
CA ARG A 8 -8.34 -8.06 10.20
C ARG A 8 -7.97 -7.80 11.65
N CYS A 9 -7.22 -8.70 12.29
CA CYS A 9 -6.77 -8.55 13.67
C CYS A 9 -5.99 -7.25 13.88
N ILE A 10 -5.04 -6.93 12.99
CA ILE A 10 -4.26 -5.69 13.08
C ILE A 10 -5.16 -4.48 12.86
N ARG A 11 -6.08 -4.54 11.89
CA ARG A 11 -6.96 -3.40 11.58
C ARG A 11 -8.00 -3.11 12.66
N GLU A 12 -8.47 -4.12 13.36
CA GLU A 12 -9.50 -4.00 14.40
C GLU A 12 -8.91 -3.73 15.79
N GLU A 13 -7.75 -4.31 16.10
CA GLU A 13 -7.20 -4.34 17.46
C GLU A 13 -5.77 -3.78 17.57
N GLY A 14 -5.16 -3.40 16.44
CA GLY A 14 -3.78 -2.93 16.36
C GLY A 14 -2.75 -4.05 16.34
N PHE A 15 -1.51 -3.72 15.93
CA PHE A 15 -0.43 -4.68 15.81
C PHE A 15 -0.04 -5.38 17.12
N SER A 16 -0.20 -4.70 18.26
CA SER A 16 0.14 -5.28 19.59
C SER A 16 -0.73 -6.48 19.95
N ALA A 17 -1.98 -6.52 19.47
CA ALA A 17 -2.91 -7.63 19.69
C ALA A 17 -2.62 -8.84 18.78
N ALA A 18 -1.92 -8.64 17.67
CA ALA A 18 -1.61 -9.66 16.65
C ALA A 18 -0.54 -10.67 17.09
N SER A 19 -0.73 -11.28 18.27
CA SER A 19 0.05 -12.43 18.72
C SER A 19 -0.35 -13.67 17.93
N ALA A 20 0.60 -14.59 17.74
CA ALA A 20 0.34 -15.80 17.00
C ALA A 20 -0.80 -16.64 17.61
N ARG A 21 -0.90 -16.64 18.94
CA ARG A 21 -1.99 -17.27 19.68
C ARG A 21 -3.34 -16.62 19.40
N HIS A 22 -3.42 -15.29 19.45
CA HIS A 22 -4.66 -14.56 19.19
C HIS A 22 -5.11 -14.76 17.74
N ILE A 23 -4.18 -14.73 16.78
CA ILE A 23 -4.48 -14.95 15.36
C ILE A 23 -5.06 -16.35 15.13
N ILE A 24 -4.48 -17.42 15.71
CA ILE A 24 -5.02 -18.78 15.53
C ILE A 24 -6.37 -18.96 16.23
N GLU A 25 -6.57 -18.33 17.39
CA GLU A 25 -7.85 -18.35 18.11
C GLU A 25 -8.94 -17.67 17.27
N ARG A 26 -8.65 -16.49 16.69
CA ARG A 26 -9.55 -15.78 15.77
C ARG A 26 -9.83 -16.54 14.47
N ALA A 27 -8.80 -17.15 13.89
CA ALA A 27 -8.92 -17.91 12.65
C ALA A 27 -9.57 -19.29 12.84
N GLY A 28 -9.77 -19.75 14.07
CA GLY A 28 -10.30 -21.08 14.38
C GLY A 28 -9.38 -22.22 13.93
N VAL A 29 -8.06 -21.99 13.91
CA VAL A 29 -7.06 -22.97 13.48
C VAL A 29 -6.10 -23.35 14.62
N SER A 30 -5.29 -24.38 14.42
CA SER A 30 -4.25 -24.77 15.38
C SER A 30 -2.91 -24.09 15.07
N TRP A 31 -2.03 -24.05 16.08
CA TRP A 31 -0.64 -23.59 15.93
C TRP A 31 0.14 -24.36 14.84
N GLY A 32 -0.19 -25.63 14.62
CA GLY A 32 0.44 -26.46 13.59
C GLY A 32 0.26 -25.89 12.17
N VAL A 33 -0.80 -25.13 11.92
CA VAL A 33 -1.02 -24.45 10.63
C VAL A 33 0.01 -23.35 10.42
N ILE A 34 0.32 -22.54 11.45
CA ILE A 34 1.36 -21.52 11.35
C ILE A 34 2.72 -22.16 11.09
N GLN A 35 3.06 -23.19 11.86
CA GLN A 35 4.35 -23.89 11.67
C GLN A 35 4.49 -24.50 10.28
N HIS A 36 3.42 -25.13 9.77
CA HIS A 36 3.46 -25.80 8.49
C HIS A 36 3.57 -24.84 7.30
N HIS A 37 2.83 -23.72 7.34
CA HIS A 37 2.76 -22.79 6.20
C HIS A 37 3.75 -21.63 6.27
N PHE A 38 4.09 -21.20 7.48
CA PHE A 38 4.84 -19.97 7.71
C PHE A 38 6.09 -20.18 8.59
N GLY A 39 6.27 -21.37 9.17
CA GLY A 39 7.36 -21.69 10.09
C GLY A 39 7.11 -21.15 11.50
N ASP A 40 6.89 -19.85 11.62
CA ASP A 40 6.59 -19.17 12.88
C ASP A 40 5.73 -17.92 12.68
N ARG A 41 5.59 -17.12 13.75
CA ARG A 41 4.83 -15.86 13.71
C ARG A 41 5.47 -14.84 12.75
N ASP A 42 6.78 -14.76 12.74
CA ASP A 42 7.50 -13.76 11.95
C ASP A 42 7.42 -14.10 10.47
N GLY A 43 7.43 -15.39 10.11
CA GLY A 43 7.11 -15.86 8.77
C GLY A 43 5.67 -15.54 8.35
N LEU A 44 4.69 -15.64 9.26
CA LEU A 44 3.31 -15.23 8.98
C LEU A 44 3.22 -13.73 8.73
N LEU A 45 3.86 -12.91 9.55
CA LEU A 45 3.90 -11.46 9.38
C LEU A 45 4.61 -11.06 8.10
N THR A 46 5.68 -11.77 7.73
CA THR A 46 6.39 -11.59 6.45
C THR A 46 5.44 -11.86 5.29
N ALA A 47 4.71 -12.97 5.31
CA ALA A 47 3.74 -13.30 4.27
C ALA A 47 2.60 -12.26 4.15
N VAL A 48 2.20 -11.62 5.26
CA VAL A 48 1.23 -10.50 5.21
C VAL A 48 1.83 -9.29 4.49
N ILE A 49 3.09 -8.94 4.76
CA ILE A 49 3.77 -7.82 4.07
C ILE A 49 3.92 -8.14 2.58
N GLU A 50 4.33 -9.36 2.23
CA GLU A 50 4.50 -9.79 0.84
C GLU A 50 3.17 -9.74 0.08
N ASP A 51 2.08 -10.29 0.65
CA ASP A 51 0.74 -10.23 0.06
C ASP A 51 0.23 -8.79 -0.11
N ALA A 52 0.50 -7.91 0.86
CA ALA A 52 0.15 -6.50 0.77
C ALA A 52 0.87 -5.79 -0.39
N VAL A 53 2.17 -6.05 -0.56
CA VAL A 53 2.97 -5.44 -1.62
C VAL A 53 2.64 -6.03 -2.98
N ASP A 54 2.44 -7.34 -3.09
CA ASP A 54 2.03 -7.98 -4.35
C ASP A 54 0.65 -7.47 -4.79
N SER A 55 -0.30 -7.32 -3.87
CA SER A 55 -1.61 -6.72 -4.17
C SER A 55 -1.49 -5.27 -4.66
N LEU A 56 -0.58 -4.50 -4.07
CA LEU A 56 -0.31 -3.12 -4.48
C LEU A 56 0.33 -3.07 -5.88
N VAL A 57 1.33 -3.91 -6.13
CA VAL A 57 1.99 -4.04 -7.44
C VAL A 57 0.97 -4.37 -8.52
N VAL A 58 0.13 -5.40 -8.33
CA VAL A 58 -0.89 -5.79 -9.30
C VAL A 58 -1.86 -4.64 -9.60
N SER A 59 -2.28 -3.90 -8.57
CA SER A 59 -3.18 -2.76 -8.75
C SER A 59 -2.53 -1.65 -9.58
N LEU A 60 -1.26 -1.32 -9.29
CA LEU A 60 -0.50 -0.31 -10.01
C LEU A 60 -0.16 -0.73 -11.44
N GLU A 61 0.13 -2.02 -11.67
CA GLU A 61 0.35 -2.57 -13.02
C GLU A 61 -0.88 -2.38 -13.90
N VAL A 62 -2.09 -2.67 -13.38
CA VAL A 62 -3.36 -2.41 -14.08
C VAL A 62 -3.53 -0.93 -14.37
N LEU A 63 -3.24 -0.06 -13.40
CA LEU A 63 -3.34 1.39 -13.59
C LEU A 63 -2.31 1.91 -14.60
N SER A 64 -1.15 1.27 -14.70
CA SER A 64 -0.07 1.64 -15.63
C SER A 64 -0.31 1.23 -17.09
N ASP A 65 -1.34 0.43 -17.39
CA ASP A 65 -1.61 -0.08 -18.75
C ASP A 65 -1.87 1.06 -19.75
N PRO A 66 -0.97 1.32 -20.73
CA PRO A 66 -1.12 2.41 -21.68
C PRO A 66 -2.35 2.28 -22.58
N ALA A 67 -2.93 1.08 -22.71
CA ALA A 67 -4.14 0.86 -23.51
C ALA A 67 -5.43 1.29 -22.78
N ALA A 68 -5.39 1.41 -21.45
CA ALA A 68 -6.57 1.82 -20.69
C ALA A 68 -6.82 3.32 -20.84
N VAL A 69 -8.06 3.74 -21.12
CA VAL A 69 -8.45 5.15 -21.17
C VAL A 69 -8.98 5.58 -19.80
N VAL A 70 -8.10 6.18 -19.00
CA VAL A 70 -8.40 6.64 -17.63
C VAL A 70 -8.03 8.11 -17.51
N GLY A 71 -8.94 8.94 -16.99
CA GLY A 71 -8.67 10.35 -16.73
C GLY A 71 -7.73 10.57 -15.53
N THR A 72 -7.07 11.72 -15.45
CA THR A 72 -6.12 12.07 -14.37
C THR A 72 -6.71 11.89 -12.98
N GLU A 73 -7.92 12.43 -12.74
CA GLU A 73 -8.61 12.33 -11.45
C GLU A 73 -8.86 10.89 -11.03
N GLU A 74 -9.34 10.06 -11.96
CA GLU A 74 -9.59 8.64 -11.71
C GLU A 74 -8.29 7.87 -11.46
N LEU A 75 -7.22 8.21 -12.17
CA LEU A 75 -5.91 7.58 -11.99
C LEU A 75 -5.30 7.93 -10.63
N VAL A 76 -5.42 9.18 -10.19
CA VAL A 76 -4.99 9.64 -8.86
C VAL A 76 -5.80 8.93 -7.77
N ARG A 77 -7.13 8.92 -7.90
CA ARG A 77 -8.03 8.24 -6.96
C ARG A 77 -7.73 6.75 -6.85
N ALA A 78 -7.61 6.05 -7.98
CA ALA A 78 -7.37 4.62 -7.97
C ALA A 78 -5.98 4.25 -7.44
N THR A 79 -4.97 5.08 -7.73
CA THR A 79 -3.63 4.94 -7.14
C THR A 79 -3.72 5.06 -5.62
N TRP A 80 -4.49 6.04 -5.14
CA TRP A 80 -4.72 6.22 -3.71
C TRP A 80 -5.41 5.02 -3.06
N ASP A 81 -6.49 4.54 -3.66
CA ASP A 81 -7.25 3.38 -3.18
C ASP A 81 -6.35 2.13 -3.10
N ALA A 82 -5.38 2.01 -4.02
CA ALA A 82 -4.40 0.94 -3.98
C ALA A 82 -3.49 1.03 -2.74
N PHE A 83 -3.10 2.23 -2.30
CA PHE A 83 -2.28 2.43 -1.10
C PHE A 83 -3.08 2.41 0.21
N ALA A 84 -4.30 2.92 0.22
CA ALA A 84 -5.14 3.07 1.41
C ALA A 84 -6.04 1.84 1.70
N ASN A 85 -5.66 0.66 1.19
CA ASN A 85 -6.43 -0.56 1.41
C ASN A 85 -6.06 -1.27 2.73
N PRO A 86 -6.93 -2.14 3.29
CA PRO A 86 -6.68 -2.81 4.55
C PRO A 86 -5.37 -3.60 4.62
N LYS A 87 -4.97 -4.27 3.54
CA LYS A 87 -3.72 -5.06 3.47
C LYS A 87 -2.50 -4.16 3.49
N ALA A 88 -2.48 -3.11 2.67
CA ALA A 88 -1.39 -2.14 2.60
C ALA A 88 -1.16 -1.46 3.96
N MET A 89 -2.23 -1.03 4.62
CA MET A 89 -2.15 -0.43 5.95
C MET A 89 -1.64 -1.40 7.01
N ALA A 90 -2.14 -2.65 7.04
CA ALA A 90 -1.65 -3.65 7.99
C ALA A 90 -0.18 -4.00 7.73
N GLY A 91 0.23 -4.16 6.47
CA GLY A 91 1.62 -4.40 6.09
C GLY A 91 2.55 -3.26 6.53
N LEU A 92 2.13 -2.00 6.33
CA LEU A 92 2.88 -0.84 6.80
C LEU A 92 3.00 -0.82 8.33
N GLU A 93 1.91 -1.12 9.05
CA GLU A 93 1.93 -1.16 10.52
C GLU A 93 2.91 -2.22 11.05
N ILE A 94 2.93 -3.41 10.44
CA ILE A 94 3.93 -4.45 10.75
C ILE A 94 5.33 -3.91 10.50
N LEU A 95 5.59 -3.32 9.31
CA LEU A 95 6.90 -2.78 8.96
C LEU A 95 7.34 -1.68 9.94
N ILE A 96 6.44 -0.83 10.43
CA ILE A 96 6.71 0.21 11.43
C ILE A 96 7.05 -0.42 12.78
N ALA A 97 6.29 -1.43 13.21
CA ALA A 97 6.44 -2.05 14.53
C ALA A 97 7.63 -3.03 14.63
N THR A 98 8.10 -3.57 13.51
CA THR A 98 9.11 -4.66 13.48
C THR A 98 10.37 -4.27 12.71
N LYS A 99 11.41 -3.85 13.44
CA LYS A 99 12.69 -3.45 12.83
C LYS A 99 13.39 -4.59 12.09
N GLU A 100 13.34 -5.81 12.61
CA GLU A 100 14.02 -6.96 11.99
C GLU A 100 13.33 -7.41 10.71
N LEU A 101 11.99 -7.50 10.69
CA LEU A 101 11.26 -7.80 9.45
C LEU A 101 11.48 -6.71 8.40
N ARG A 102 11.50 -5.42 8.80
CA ARG A 102 11.80 -4.31 7.89
C ARG A 102 13.19 -4.42 7.25
N LYS A 103 14.21 -4.89 7.98
CA LYS A 103 15.56 -5.10 7.41
C LYS A 103 15.59 -6.26 6.43
N GLY A 104 14.83 -7.32 6.71
CA GLY A 104 14.70 -8.49 5.83
C GLY A 104 13.82 -8.23 4.60
N PHE A 105 12.91 -7.25 4.70
CA PHE A 105 12.04 -6.83 3.62
C PHE A 105 12.83 -6.00 2.60
N GLY A 106 13.25 -6.60 1.49
CA GLY A 106 14.04 -5.89 0.49
C GLY A 106 14.42 -6.67 -0.77
N GLY A 107 14.86 -5.90 -1.78
CA GLY A 107 15.24 -6.36 -3.11
C GLY A 107 14.04 -6.40 -4.06
N LYS A 108 13.61 -7.60 -4.42
CA LYS A 108 12.67 -7.82 -5.53
C LYS A 108 11.27 -7.19 -5.32
N HIS A 109 10.71 -7.21 -4.12
CA HIS A 109 9.39 -6.64 -3.85
C HIS A 109 9.39 -5.10 -3.97
N ILE A 110 10.42 -4.46 -3.43
CA ILE A 110 10.61 -3.00 -3.55
C ILE A 110 10.90 -2.59 -5.00
N GLU A 111 11.73 -3.37 -5.71
CA GLU A 111 12.02 -3.13 -7.13
C GLU A 111 10.75 -3.23 -7.99
N ARG A 112 9.92 -4.26 -7.78
CA ARG A 112 8.64 -4.42 -8.49
C ARG A 112 7.67 -3.29 -8.17
N LEU A 113 7.56 -2.90 -6.90
CA LEU A 113 6.74 -1.77 -6.50
C LEU A 113 7.21 -0.46 -7.14
N GLY A 114 8.52 -0.21 -7.15
CA GLY A 114 9.11 0.96 -7.81
C GLY A 114 8.85 0.98 -9.33
N ALA A 115 8.95 -0.17 -9.99
CA ALA A 115 8.67 -0.29 -11.42
C ALA A 115 7.18 -0.05 -11.74
N ALA A 116 6.27 -0.63 -10.97
CA ALA A 116 4.83 -0.42 -11.15
C ALA A 116 4.45 1.05 -10.93
N LEU A 117 5.03 1.70 -9.91
CA LEU A 117 4.87 3.13 -9.65
C LEU A 117 5.38 3.99 -10.81
N ALA A 118 6.55 3.68 -11.37
CA ALA A 118 7.10 4.40 -12.51
C ALA A 118 6.16 4.33 -13.73
N GLY A 119 5.51 3.18 -13.95
CA GLY A 119 4.51 3.02 -15.00
C GLY A 119 3.29 3.93 -14.82
N VAL A 120 2.78 4.07 -13.59
CA VAL A 120 1.66 5.01 -13.31
C VAL A 120 2.09 6.46 -13.54
N THR A 121 3.28 6.86 -13.08
CA THR A 121 3.81 8.21 -13.32
C THR A 121 3.95 8.51 -14.81
N GLN A 122 4.44 7.54 -15.60
CA GLN A 122 4.59 7.69 -17.05
C GLN A 122 3.27 8.00 -17.77
N ARG A 123 2.13 7.51 -17.25
CA ARG A 123 0.82 7.84 -17.82
C ARG A 123 0.43 9.31 -17.64
N LEU A 124 0.84 9.90 -16.53
CA LEU A 124 0.57 11.30 -16.20
C LEU A 124 1.49 12.24 -16.98
N ASP A 125 2.72 11.80 -17.29
CA ASP A 125 3.74 12.57 -18.02
C ASP A 125 3.58 12.58 -19.55
N THR A 126 2.46 12.09 -20.11
CA THR A 126 2.29 11.93 -21.58
C THR A 126 2.28 13.24 -22.40
N GLY A 127 2.51 14.40 -21.80
CA GLY A 127 2.64 15.71 -22.48
C GLY A 127 3.64 16.71 -21.86
N ALA A 128 4.33 16.37 -20.77
CA ALA A 128 5.06 17.35 -19.98
C ALA A 128 6.44 17.71 -20.59
N ASP A 129 6.48 18.83 -21.33
CA ASP A 129 7.72 19.50 -21.75
C ASP A 129 8.31 20.42 -20.65
N GLY A 130 7.80 20.34 -19.40
CA GLY A 130 8.08 21.32 -18.33
C GLY A 130 8.82 20.73 -17.13
N GLY A 131 9.75 21.51 -16.56
CA GLY A 131 10.63 21.15 -15.43
C GLY A 131 9.97 20.75 -14.09
N HIS A 132 8.68 20.41 -14.07
CA HIS A 132 7.90 19.99 -12.90
C HIS A 132 7.50 18.50 -12.90
N ALA A 133 7.75 17.74 -13.98
CA ALA A 133 7.40 16.31 -14.08
C ALA A 133 7.90 15.47 -12.87
N VAL A 134 9.15 15.71 -12.45
CA VAL A 134 9.74 15.05 -11.28
C VAL A 134 9.00 15.38 -9.97
N ALA A 135 8.56 16.63 -9.80
CA ALA A 135 7.84 17.07 -8.59
C ALA A 135 6.40 16.52 -8.56
N LEU A 136 5.72 16.48 -9.70
CA LEU A 136 4.38 15.91 -9.83
C LEU A 136 4.41 14.39 -9.61
N GLY A 137 5.40 13.69 -10.17
CA GLY A 137 5.66 12.29 -9.87
C GLY A 137 5.94 12.06 -8.38
N MET A 138 6.69 12.95 -7.72
CA MET A 138 6.92 12.87 -6.27
C MET A 138 5.63 13.02 -5.45
N LEU A 139 4.77 13.97 -5.80
CA LEU A 139 3.48 14.14 -5.11
C LEU A 139 2.58 12.92 -5.28
N LEU A 140 2.62 12.25 -6.43
CA LEU A 140 1.80 11.07 -6.69
C LEU A 140 2.07 9.91 -5.72
N TRP A 141 3.31 9.70 -5.27
CA TRP A 141 3.64 8.58 -4.36
C TRP A 141 3.88 9.01 -2.91
N THR A 142 4.31 10.24 -2.65
CA THR A 142 4.51 10.73 -1.28
C THR A 142 3.19 11.05 -0.58
N THR A 143 2.21 11.58 -1.32
CA THR A 143 0.93 11.99 -0.73
C THR A 143 0.09 10.81 -0.25
N PRO A 144 -0.07 9.70 -1.03
CA PRO A 144 -0.81 8.53 -0.55
C PRO A 144 -0.20 7.90 0.70
N VAL A 145 1.13 7.80 0.77
CA VAL A 145 1.81 7.26 1.96
C VAL A 145 1.64 8.18 3.16
N ALA A 146 1.84 9.49 2.98
CA ALA A 146 1.69 10.47 4.06
C ALA A 146 0.25 10.52 4.60
N MET A 147 -0.74 10.43 3.71
CA MET A 147 -2.14 10.44 4.12
C MET A 147 -2.63 9.08 4.64
N MET A 148 -2.10 7.95 4.15
CA MET A 148 -2.30 6.66 4.80
C MET A 148 -1.85 6.70 6.27
N ILE A 149 -0.69 7.31 6.53
CA ILE A 149 -0.22 7.54 7.90
C ILE A 149 -1.19 8.48 8.64
N ALA A 150 -1.63 9.59 8.02
CA ALA A 150 -2.58 10.50 8.65
C ALA A 150 -3.96 9.86 8.96
N GLU A 151 -4.45 8.96 8.10
CA GLU A 151 -5.66 8.15 8.31
C GLU A 151 -5.51 7.19 9.48
N MET A 152 -4.34 6.54 9.61
CA MET A 152 -4.06 5.68 10.77
C MET A 152 -4.20 6.44 12.09
N PHE A 153 -3.92 7.74 12.10
CA PHE A 153 -4.06 8.59 13.29
C PHE A 153 -5.40 9.33 13.37
N ALA A 154 -6.29 9.18 12.38
CA ALA A 154 -7.52 9.96 12.23
C ALA A 154 -7.29 11.49 12.28
N THR A 155 -6.15 11.97 11.77
CA THR A 155 -5.72 13.39 11.86
C THR A 155 -5.84 14.16 10.56
N LEU A 156 -6.67 13.71 9.62
CA LEU A 156 -6.82 14.40 8.33
C LEU A 156 -7.53 15.75 8.50
N PRO A 157 -6.89 16.89 8.12
CA PRO A 157 -7.53 18.20 8.18
C PRO A 157 -8.59 18.42 7.08
N ILE A 158 -8.61 17.58 6.04
CA ILE A 158 -9.55 17.59 4.91
C ILE A 158 -9.91 16.14 4.52
N ASP A 159 -11.06 15.93 3.88
CA ASP A 159 -11.48 14.60 3.40
C ASP A 159 -10.49 14.07 2.34
N ALA A 160 -10.29 12.76 2.30
CA ALA A 160 -9.38 12.12 1.36
C ALA A 160 -9.75 12.41 -0.12
N LYS A 161 -11.05 12.51 -0.43
CA LYS A 161 -11.52 12.83 -1.78
C LYS A 161 -11.19 14.26 -2.17
N ASP A 162 -11.33 15.21 -1.24
CA ASP A 162 -10.99 16.61 -1.50
C ASP A 162 -9.49 16.77 -1.78
N ALA A 163 -8.64 16.03 -1.05
CA ALA A 163 -7.20 16.00 -1.31
C ALA A 163 -6.86 15.35 -2.66
N GLN A 164 -7.51 14.22 -3.01
CA GLN A 164 -7.34 13.57 -4.31
C GLN A 164 -7.71 14.50 -5.47
N ALA A 165 -8.84 15.18 -5.37
CA ALA A 165 -9.30 16.14 -6.38
C ALA A 165 -8.35 17.32 -6.52
N ALA A 166 -7.82 17.85 -5.41
CA ALA A 166 -6.84 18.93 -5.42
C ALA A 166 -5.52 18.52 -6.12
N VAL A 167 -5.02 17.31 -5.85
CA VAL A 167 -3.83 16.77 -6.49
C VAL A 167 -4.06 16.53 -7.99
N ALA A 168 -5.21 15.97 -8.37
CA ALA A 168 -5.57 15.78 -9.77
C ALA A 168 -5.63 17.11 -10.53
N GLY A 169 -6.25 18.14 -9.93
CA GLY A 169 -6.31 19.48 -10.51
C GLY A 169 -4.93 20.12 -10.68
N LEU A 170 -4.01 19.91 -9.72
CA LEU A 170 -2.62 20.37 -9.83
C LEU A 170 -1.89 19.69 -11.00
N ILE A 171 -2.08 18.39 -11.17
CA ILE A 171 -1.46 17.63 -12.26
C ILE A 171 -1.99 18.12 -13.61
N ASP A 172 -3.31 18.22 -13.77
CA ASP A 172 -3.91 18.68 -15.03
C ASP A 172 -3.51 20.12 -15.40
N ALA A 173 -3.33 20.99 -14.41
CA ALA A 173 -2.88 22.37 -14.63
C ALA A 173 -1.43 22.49 -15.11
N HIS A 174 -0.61 21.44 -14.94
CA HIS A 174 0.83 21.47 -15.17
C HIS A 174 1.35 20.35 -16.10
N ARG A 175 0.45 19.59 -16.75
CA ARG A 175 0.80 18.58 -17.76
C ARG A 175 1.12 19.17 -19.13
#